data_AF-A0A972LKD7-F1
#
_entry.id   AF-A0A972LKD7-F1
#
_cell.length_a   1.000
_cell.length_b   1.000
_cell.length_c   1.000
_cell.angle_alpha   90.00
_cell.angle_beta   90.00
_cell.angle_gamma   90.00
#
_symmetry.space_group_name_H-M   'P 1'
#
loop_
_entity.id
_entity.type
_entity.pdbx_description
1 polymer ?
#
loop_
_entity_poly.entity_id
_entity_poly.type
_entity_poly.pdbx_seq_one_letter_code
_entity_poly.pdbx_strand_id
1 'polypeptide(L)'
;MKGRGKSVLFFVLFFFLSDFGVALGLFSVAEAGDRDASMIEVLEHGYRIDETWEKIGKTKYYWKVTFQNHSNKRKRVFAYYSLLSEKGLSLARNVSNRYVGPQETVEIVGDSYIMTQNVPLIVDSHVKLKVGFPN
;
A
#
# COMPACT_ATOMS: atom_id res chain seq x y z
N MET A 1 -31.07 -62.94 -35.45
CA MET A 1 -29.94 -63.19 -34.52
C MET A 1 -28.70 -62.48 -35.04
N LYS A 2 -28.05 -61.64 -34.20
CA LYS A 2 -26.81 -60.84 -34.39
C LYS A 2 -26.78 -59.92 -35.64
N GLY A 3 -26.52 -58.63 -35.55
CA GLY A 3 -26.10 -57.79 -34.44
C GLY A 3 -25.63 -56.41 -34.95
N ARG A 4 -25.17 -55.59 -33.99
CA ARG A 4 -24.38 -54.35 -34.15
C ARG A 4 -25.09 -53.16 -34.82
N GLY A 5 -25.84 -52.44 -33.99
CA GLY A 5 -26.17 -51.04 -34.22
C GLY A 5 -24.96 -50.14 -33.94
N LYS A 6 -24.53 -49.40 -34.96
CA LYS A 6 -23.84 -48.11 -34.84
C LYS A 6 -24.90 -47.02 -34.95
N SER A 7 -24.86 -45.99 -34.10
CA SER A 7 -25.22 -44.58 -34.37
C SER A 7 -25.26 -43.85 -33.01
N VAL A 8 -24.31 -42.96 -32.72
CA VAL A 8 -24.30 -41.51 -33.08
C VAL A 8 -25.34 -40.71 -32.28
N LEU A 9 -24.82 -40.04 -31.25
CA LEU A 9 -25.06 -38.68 -30.73
C LEU A 9 -26.46 -38.03 -30.71
N PHE A 10 -26.57 -37.17 -29.68
CA PHE A 10 -27.29 -35.88 -29.54
C PHE A 10 -28.52 -35.81 -28.60
N PHE A 11 -28.24 -35.23 -27.42
CA PHE A 11 -28.96 -34.17 -26.71
C PHE A 11 -30.31 -34.39 -26.00
N VAL A 12 -30.25 -34.12 -24.67
CA VAL A 12 -31.17 -33.30 -23.86
C VAL A 12 -32.59 -33.84 -23.60
N LEU A 13 -32.81 -34.29 -22.36
CA LEU A 13 -33.97 -33.89 -21.54
C LEU A 13 -33.66 -34.24 -20.07
N PHE A 14 -33.20 -33.29 -19.28
CA PHE A 14 -34.00 -32.42 -18.40
C PHE A 14 -34.52 -33.12 -17.14
N PHE A 15 -33.99 -32.60 -16.02
CA PHE A 15 -34.51 -32.64 -14.66
C PHE A 15 -34.76 -34.01 -14.05
N PHE A 16 -33.99 -34.37 -13.02
CA PHE A 16 -34.57 -34.70 -11.70
C PHE A 16 -33.46 -34.55 -10.64
N LEU A 17 -33.55 -33.45 -9.89
CA LEU A 17 -33.33 -33.38 -8.44
C LEU A 17 -32.08 -34.04 -7.84
N SER A 18 -31.10 -33.21 -7.46
CA SER A 18 -30.39 -33.36 -6.18
C SER A 18 -29.57 -32.11 -5.86
N ASP A 19 -30.18 -31.22 -5.07
CA ASP A 19 -29.60 -30.65 -3.86
C ASP A 19 -28.09 -30.40 -3.80
N PHE A 20 -27.56 -29.68 -4.78
CA PHE A 20 -26.27 -29.01 -4.65
C PHE A 20 -26.42 -27.54 -4.98
N GLY A 21 -27.28 -26.87 -4.20
CA GLY A 21 -27.36 -25.42 -4.11
C GLY A 21 -26.12 -24.86 -3.43
N VAL A 22 -24.96 -25.00 -4.08
CA VAL A 22 -23.80 -24.17 -3.74
C VAL A 22 -24.06 -22.83 -4.40
N ALA A 23 -24.75 -21.96 -3.66
CA ALA A 23 -24.59 -20.54 -3.80
C ALA A 23 -23.11 -20.23 -3.54
N LEU A 24 -22.26 -20.37 -4.57
CA LEU A 24 -21.01 -19.64 -4.66
C LEU A 24 -21.41 -18.19 -4.87
N GLY A 25 -21.84 -17.60 -3.75
CA GLY A 25 -22.05 -16.18 -3.62
C GLY A 25 -20.85 -15.48 -4.22
N LEU A 26 -21.13 -14.63 -5.19
CA LEU A 26 -20.67 -13.25 -5.19
C LEU A 26 -19.41 -13.08 -4.34
N PHE A 27 -18.28 -13.60 -4.83
CA PHE A 27 -17.02 -12.95 -4.49
C PHE A 27 -17.19 -11.57 -5.11
N SER A 28 -17.68 -10.64 -4.30
CA SER A 28 -17.40 -9.23 -4.46
C SER A 28 -15.89 -9.21 -4.61
N VAL A 29 -15.43 -9.11 -5.86
CA VAL A 29 -14.08 -8.68 -6.16
C VAL A 29 -13.97 -7.42 -5.35
N ALA A 30 -13.23 -7.50 -4.22
CA ALA A 30 -13.11 -6.39 -3.29
C ALA A 30 -12.81 -5.19 -4.17
N GLU A 31 -13.81 -4.29 -4.28
CA GLU A 31 -13.78 -3.16 -5.19
C GLU A 31 -12.41 -2.53 -4.98
N ALA A 32 -11.59 -2.51 -6.03
CA ALA A 32 -10.18 -2.14 -5.93
C ALA A 32 -10.13 -0.80 -5.21
N GLY A 33 -9.87 -0.85 -3.90
CA GLY A 33 -10.29 0.21 -2.99
C GLY A 33 -9.68 1.49 -3.47
N ASP A 34 -10.54 2.49 -3.72
CA ASP A 34 -10.23 3.78 -4.33
C ASP A 34 -8.75 4.15 -4.17
N ARG A 35 -7.96 3.81 -5.20
CA ARG A 35 -6.50 3.97 -5.22
C ARG A 35 -6.09 5.42 -5.51
N ASP A 36 -7.07 6.30 -5.65
CA ASP A 36 -6.84 7.69 -5.93
C ASP A 36 -6.19 8.37 -4.72
N ALA A 37 -4.95 8.81 -4.92
CA ALA A 37 -4.19 9.58 -3.95
C ALA A 37 -4.35 11.10 -4.14
N SER A 38 -5.03 11.56 -5.19
CA SER A 38 -5.20 12.99 -5.49
C SER A 38 -5.90 13.77 -4.37
N MET A 39 -6.74 13.09 -3.60
CA MET A 39 -7.47 13.65 -2.45
C MET A 39 -6.69 13.58 -1.14
N ILE A 40 -5.43 13.12 -1.15
CA ILE A 40 -4.56 13.14 0.02
C ILE A 40 -3.51 14.23 -0.16
N GLU A 41 -3.59 15.27 0.66
CA GLU A 41 -2.66 16.40 0.62
C GLU A 41 -1.61 16.27 1.71
N VAL A 42 -0.34 16.45 1.37
CA VAL A 42 0.76 16.59 2.35
C VAL A 42 0.73 18.03 2.86
N LEU A 43 0.58 18.20 4.17
CA LEU A 43 0.58 19.51 4.81
C LEU A 43 1.97 19.89 5.32
N GLU A 44 2.68 18.93 5.90
CA GLU A 44 4.01 19.13 6.46
C GLU A 44 4.79 17.82 6.43
N HIS A 45 6.11 17.89 6.26
CA HIS A 45 6.99 16.76 6.55
C HIS A 45 8.36 17.26 7.01
N GLY A 46 9.09 16.41 7.72
CA GLY A 46 10.42 16.77 8.20
C GLY A 46 11.11 15.63 8.91
N TYR A 47 12.39 15.84 9.24
CA TYR A 47 13.18 14.88 9.99
C TYR A 47 14.06 15.59 11.02
N ARG A 48 14.54 14.81 11.99
CA ARG A 48 15.50 15.26 13.01
C ARG A 48 16.45 14.12 13.33
N ILE A 49 17.75 14.39 13.28
CA ILE A 49 18.77 13.46 13.78
C ILE A 49 18.63 13.34 15.31
N ASP A 50 18.72 12.11 15.82
CA ASP A 50 18.50 11.81 17.23
C ASP A 50 19.78 11.35 17.93
N GLU A 51 20.27 10.17 17.56
CA GLU A 51 21.41 9.54 18.22
C GLU A 51 22.34 8.91 17.19
N THR A 52 23.66 9.03 17.42
CA THR A 52 24.68 8.40 16.57
C THR A 52 25.46 7.35 17.35
N TRP A 53 25.49 6.13 16.82
CA TRP A 53 26.31 5.03 17.34
C TRP A 53 27.52 4.80 16.43
N GLU A 54 28.59 5.54 16.69
CA GLU A 54 29.83 5.50 15.92
C GLU A 54 30.40 4.08 15.78
N LYS A 55 30.34 3.28 16.86
CA LYS A 55 30.87 1.90 16.88
C LYS A 55 30.26 0.98 15.82
N ILE A 56 29.00 1.21 15.43
CA ILE A 56 28.29 0.39 14.44
C ILE A 56 28.00 1.17 13.15
N GLY A 57 28.47 2.42 13.04
CA GLY A 57 28.29 3.27 11.87
C GLY A 57 26.81 3.55 11.54
N LYS A 58 25.96 3.66 12.56
CA LYS A 58 24.53 3.98 12.39
C LYS A 58 24.14 5.26 13.12
N THR A 59 23.29 6.06 12.49
CA THR A 59 22.62 7.21 13.10
C THR A 59 21.11 6.99 13.05
N LYS A 60 20.44 7.11 14.20
CA LYS A 60 18.98 7.16 14.31
C LYS A 60 18.49 8.56 14.00
N TYR A 61 17.36 8.62 13.31
CA TYR A 61 16.63 9.86 13.07
C TYR A 61 15.13 9.60 13.18
N TYR A 62 14.42 10.65 13.58
CA TYR A 62 12.96 10.69 13.50
C TYR A 62 12.55 11.34 12.18
N TRP A 63 11.46 10.85 11.61
CA TRP A 63 10.79 11.48 10.48
C TRP A 63 9.31 11.64 10.80
N LYS A 64 8.72 12.71 10.29
CA LYS A 64 7.30 13.01 10.40
C LYS A 64 6.71 13.36 9.06
N VAL A 65 5.43 13.04 8.89
CA VAL A 65 4.58 13.56 7.82
C VAL A 65 3.19 13.77 8.36
N THR A 66 2.64 14.95 8.06
CA THR A 66 1.25 15.33 8.32
C THR A 66 0.54 15.45 6.98
N PHE A 67 -0.60 14.77 6.85
CA PHE A 67 -1.41 14.81 5.65
C PHE A 67 -2.89 14.81 5.97
N GLN A 68 -3.69 15.35 5.05
CA GLN A 68 -5.14 15.44 5.17
C GLN A 68 -5.83 14.66 4.05
N ASN A 69 -6.92 13.98 4.39
CA ASN A 69 -7.79 13.34 3.41
C ASN A 69 -8.98 14.25 3.07
N HIS A 70 -8.96 14.87 1.91
CA HIS A 70 -10.05 15.72 1.41
C HIS A 70 -11.23 14.94 0.83
N SER A 71 -11.18 13.61 0.80
CA SER A 71 -12.29 12.79 0.32
C SER A 71 -13.37 12.60 1.38
N ASN A 72 -14.54 12.12 0.95
CA ASN A 72 -15.63 11.70 1.83
C ASN A 72 -15.55 10.20 2.22
N LYS A 73 -14.44 9.53 1.93
CA LYS A 73 -14.23 8.10 2.20
C LYS A 73 -12.99 7.87 3.08
N ARG A 74 -13.01 6.82 3.89
CA ARG A 74 -11.82 6.37 4.62
C ARG A 74 -10.81 5.76 3.64
N LYS A 75 -9.54 6.14 3.75
CA LYS A 75 -8.44 5.64 2.90
C LYS A 75 -7.33 5.03 3.75
N ARG A 76 -6.63 4.02 3.21
CA ARG A 76 -5.35 3.53 3.78
C ARG A 76 -4.22 4.20 3.01
N VAL A 77 -3.48 5.08 3.68
CA VAL A 77 -2.40 5.87 3.09
C VAL A 77 -1.06 5.30 3.51
N PHE A 78 -0.19 5.05 2.54
CA PHE A 78 1.21 4.69 2.71
C PHE A 78 2.08 5.92 2.47
N ALA A 79 2.87 6.30 3.45
CA ALA A 79 3.84 7.38 3.35
C ALA A 79 5.24 6.82 3.13
N TYR A 80 5.80 7.07 1.95
CA TYR A 80 7.17 6.74 1.59
C TYR A 80 8.05 7.97 1.82
N TYR A 81 8.89 7.92 2.84
CA TYR A 81 9.75 9.03 3.23
C TYR A 81 11.20 8.76 2.81
N SER A 82 11.86 9.75 2.22
CA SER A 82 13.25 9.65 1.76
C SER A 82 14.08 10.82 2.27
N LEU A 83 15.31 10.53 2.72
CA LEU A 83 16.37 11.53 2.89
C LEU A 83 17.19 11.60 1.60
N LEU A 84 17.44 12.80 1.08
CA LEU A 84 18.01 13.01 -0.24
C LEU A 84 19.39 13.67 -0.17
N SER A 85 20.27 13.23 -1.06
CA SER A 85 21.53 13.93 -1.36
C SER A 85 21.33 15.08 -2.35
N GLU A 86 22.36 15.90 -2.56
CA GLU A 86 22.37 16.99 -3.56
C GLU A 86 21.99 16.55 -4.97
N LYS A 87 22.29 15.29 -5.33
CA LYS A 87 21.96 14.71 -6.63
C LYS A 87 20.53 14.16 -6.69
N GLY A 88 19.72 14.36 -5.65
CA GLY A 88 18.37 13.80 -5.52
C GLY A 88 18.34 12.28 -5.24
N LEU A 89 19.49 11.65 -4.97
CA LEU A 89 19.54 10.22 -4.64
C LEU A 89 19.06 9.99 -3.20
N SER A 90 18.20 8.98 -3.01
CA SER A 90 17.74 8.60 -1.68
C SER A 90 18.85 7.91 -0.87
N LEU A 91 19.29 8.55 0.19
CA LEU A 91 20.29 8.07 1.15
C LEU A 91 19.69 7.14 2.21
N ALA A 92 18.41 7.34 2.54
CA ALA A 92 17.60 6.46 3.37
C ALA A 92 16.14 6.50 2.90
N ARG A 93 15.40 5.41 3.11
CA ARG A 93 13.98 5.28 2.72
C ARG A 93 13.20 4.58 3.80
N ASN A 94 12.03 5.10 4.12
CA ASN A 94 11.11 4.55 5.11
C ASN A 94 9.71 4.44 4.52
N VAL A 95 8.93 3.53 5.09
CA VAL A 95 7.51 3.46 4.79
C VAL A 95 6.73 3.23 6.07
N SER A 96 5.64 3.95 6.22
CA SER A 96 4.62 3.65 7.22
C SER A 96 3.26 3.85 6.59
N ASN A 97 2.22 3.35 7.24
CA ASN A 97 0.86 3.50 6.75
C ASN A 97 -0.12 3.73 7.88
N ARG A 98 -1.19 4.46 7.58
CA ARG A 98 -2.26 4.74 8.51
C ARG A 98 -3.59 4.79 7.77
N TYR A 99 -4.65 4.37 8.45
CA TYR A 99 -5.99 4.65 7.98
C TYR A 99 -6.34 6.09 8.34
N VAL A 100 -6.92 6.82 7.39
CA VAL A 100 -7.39 8.20 7.53
C VAL A 100 -8.86 8.26 7.13
N GLY A 101 -9.69 8.78 8.02
CA GLY A 101 -11.11 9.00 7.82
C GLY A 101 -11.40 10.17 6.86
N PRO A 102 -12.67 10.39 6.50
CA PRO A 102 -13.09 11.54 5.72
C PRO A 102 -12.71 12.86 6.39
N GLN A 103 -12.13 13.80 5.64
CA GLN A 103 -11.71 15.14 6.12
C GLN A 103 -10.68 15.14 7.26
N GLU A 104 -10.19 13.97 7.67
CA GLU A 104 -9.28 13.81 8.81
C GLU A 104 -7.85 14.24 8.43
N THR A 105 -7.19 14.94 9.35
CA THR A 105 -5.75 15.21 9.32
C THR A 105 -5.04 14.22 10.22
N VAL A 106 -4.00 13.59 9.70
CA VAL A 106 -3.23 12.55 10.40
C VAL A 106 -1.76 12.87 10.34
N GLU A 107 -1.09 12.69 11.47
CA GLU A 107 0.37 12.67 11.56
C GLU A 107 0.87 11.22 11.66
N ILE A 108 1.96 10.93 10.96
CA ILE A 108 2.77 9.74 11.15
C ILE A 108 4.15 10.19 11.61
N VAL A 109 4.59 9.64 12.73
CA VAL A 109 5.96 9.78 13.24
C VAL A 109 6.61 8.39 13.25
N GLY A 110 7.82 8.29 12.75
CA GLY A 110 8.61 7.06 12.78
C GLY A 110 10.06 7.34 13.12
N ASP A 111 10.72 6.36 13.73
CA ASP A 111 12.17 6.31 13.88
C ASP A 111 12.80 5.35 12.87
N SER A 112 13.95 5.73 12.37
CA SER A 112 14.68 5.01 11.33
C SER A 112 16.18 5.21 11.46
N TYR A 113 16.94 4.46 10.67
CA TYR A 113 18.40 4.43 10.74
C TYR A 113 19.01 4.74 9.37
N ILE A 114 20.09 5.51 9.37
CA ILE A 114 20.96 5.78 8.22
C ILE A 114 22.41 5.42 8.57
N MET A 115 23.25 5.14 7.58
CA MET A 115 24.69 5.03 7.80
C MET A 115 25.25 6.39 8.24
N THR A 116 26.06 6.41 9.31
CA THR A 116 26.61 7.65 9.89
C THR A 116 27.34 8.50 8.84
N GLN A 117 28.14 7.86 7.98
CA GLN A 117 28.87 8.54 6.89
C GLN A 117 27.99 9.23 5.84
N ASN A 118 26.69 8.88 5.77
CA ASN A 118 25.75 9.50 4.84
C ASN A 118 25.04 10.70 5.47
N VAL A 119 25.10 10.90 6.79
CA VAL A 119 24.42 12.01 7.47
C VAL A 119 24.86 13.38 6.93
N PRO A 120 26.17 13.66 6.72
CA PRO A 120 26.60 14.94 6.17
C PRO A 120 26.19 15.15 4.71
N LEU A 121 25.74 14.10 4.03
CA LEU A 121 25.34 14.15 2.61
C LEU A 121 23.86 14.51 2.44
N ILE A 122 23.08 14.57 3.52
CA ILE A 122 21.66 14.89 3.47
C ILE A 122 21.51 16.39 3.26
N VAL A 123 20.78 16.79 2.21
CA VAL A 123 20.45 18.20 1.96
C VAL A 123 18.95 18.46 1.89
N ASP A 124 18.16 17.41 1.68
CA ASP A 124 16.71 17.54 1.57
C ASP A 124 16.00 16.26 2.04
N SER A 125 14.67 16.34 2.17
CA SER A 125 13.79 15.21 2.41
C SER A 125 12.59 15.25 1.48
N HIS A 126 12.02 14.09 1.19
CA HIS A 126 10.87 13.99 0.29
C HIS A 126 9.89 12.94 0.80
N VAL A 127 8.60 13.20 0.64
CA VAL A 127 7.54 12.24 0.93
C VAL A 127 6.68 11.98 -0.28
N LYS A 128 6.40 10.70 -0.54
CA LYS A 128 5.43 10.25 -1.54
C LYS A 128 4.31 9.48 -0.86
N LEU A 129 3.07 9.91 -1.07
CA LEU A 129 1.90 9.20 -0.57
C LEU A 129 1.33 8.25 -1.63
N LYS A 130 0.85 7.08 -1.21
CA LYS A 130 0.07 6.16 -2.04
C LYS A 130 -1.16 5.69 -1.27
N VAL A 131 -2.26 5.44 -1.97
CA VAL A 131 -3.49 4.88 -1.39
C VAL A 131 -3.67 3.44 -1.84
N GLY A 132 -4.06 2.58 -0.89
CA GLY A 132 -4.23 1.14 -1.14
C GLY A 132 -2.90 0.39 -1.11
N PHE A 133 -2.97 -0.95 -1.14
CA PHE A 133 -1.76 -1.77 -1.08
C PHE A 133 -0.84 -1.48 -2.28
N PRO A 134 0.47 -1.30 -2.05
CA PRO A 134 1.42 -1.15 -3.15
C PRO A 134 1.50 -2.45 -3.97
N ASN A 135 1.27 -2.34 -5.28
CA ASN A 135 1.58 -3.38 -6.25
C ASN A 135 3.09 -3.39 -6.56
#